data_AF-A0A5N6DT07-F1
#
_entry.id   AF-A0A5N6DT07-F1
#
_cell.length_a   1.000
_cell.length_b   1.000
_cell.length_c   1.000
_cell.angle_alpha   90.00
_cell.angle_beta   90.00
_cell.angle_gamma   90.00
#
_symmetry.space_group_name_H-M   'P 1'
#
loop_
_entity.id
_entity.type
_entity.pdbx_description
1 polymer ?
#
loop_
_entity_poly.entity_id
_entity_poly.type
_entity_poly.pdbx_seq_one_letter_code
_entity_poly.pdbx_strand_id
1 'polypeptide(L)'
;MAQYGSFGFLAGTSMHEVLANFRLITAHGIIPNNFITRRIANDTGSDIQTIFVSDLEHLQYNPQTYVGIIGPRPIHTPSGIMIRVQILIEVQIVNPRGEAITPWFVQIAIVTPDAPGLVRLSGEAMRSHLFFATAPGNGILYVAKKKNGIVSRLPVV
;
A
#
# COMPACT_ATOMS: atom_id res chain seq x y z
N MET A 1 16.23 -17.23 4.18
CA MET A 1 15.36 -16.84 5.32
C MET A 1 14.00 -16.41 4.80
N ALA A 2 12.91 -16.71 5.52
CA ALA A 2 11.59 -16.22 5.14
C ALA A 2 11.55 -14.68 5.32
N GLN A 3 11.01 -13.94 4.36
CA GLN A 3 10.77 -12.50 4.46
C GLN A 3 9.43 -12.26 5.18
N TYR A 4 9.47 -11.54 6.30
CA TYR A 4 8.33 -11.28 7.18
C TYR A 4 8.41 -9.90 7.85
N GLY A 5 7.29 -9.45 8.41
CA GLY A 5 7.17 -8.26 9.23
C GLY A 5 6.02 -8.38 10.23
N SER A 6 6.05 -7.56 11.27
CA SER A 6 4.96 -7.42 12.24
C SER A 6 4.61 -5.95 12.40
N PHE A 7 3.33 -5.64 12.39
CA PHE A 7 2.81 -4.28 12.50
C PHE A 7 1.85 -4.21 13.67
N GLY A 8 1.97 -3.17 14.49
CA GLY A 8 1.06 -2.94 15.60
C GLY A 8 -0.29 -2.38 15.11
N PHE A 9 -1.34 -2.65 15.88
CA PHE A 9 -2.62 -1.99 15.69
C PHE A 9 -2.50 -0.49 16.01
N LEU A 10 -2.99 0.37 15.11
CA LEU A 10 -2.98 1.81 15.33
C LEU A 10 -4.36 2.26 15.77
N ALA A 11 -4.51 2.49 17.09
CA ALA A 11 -5.78 2.88 17.70
C ALA A 11 -6.36 4.20 17.14
N GLY A 12 -5.51 5.10 16.65
CA GLY A 12 -5.96 6.36 16.04
C GLY A 12 -6.67 6.21 14.70
N THR A 13 -6.42 5.10 13.97
CA THR A 13 -7.09 4.79 12.69
C THR A 13 -7.99 3.56 12.79
N SER A 14 -8.07 2.93 13.97
CA SER A 14 -8.82 1.69 14.23
C SER A 14 -8.52 0.55 13.23
N MET A 15 -7.31 0.54 12.67
CA MET A 15 -6.90 -0.44 11.65
C MET A 15 -5.42 -0.81 11.80
N HIS A 16 -5.06 -1.95 11.21
CA HIS A 16 -3.66 -2.31 11.01
C HIS A 16 -3.12 -1.59 9.80
N GLU A 17 -1.89 -1.09 9.89
CA GLU A 17 -1.19 -0.48 8.77
C GLU A 17 0.13 -1.20 8.49
N VAL A 18 0.48 -1.30 7.22
CA VAL A 18 1.79 -1.81 6.77
C VAL A 18 2.62 -0.67 6.18
N LEU A 19 3.95 -0.83 6.14
CA LEU A 19 4.83 0.10 5.44
C LEU A 19 4.99 -0.34 3.98
N ALA A 20 4.85 0.62 3.08
CA ALA A 20 5.00 0.42 1.65
C ALA A 20 5.88 1.50 1.04
N ASN A 21 6.82 1.07 0.20
CA ASN A 21 7.51 1.94 -0.73
C ASN A 21 6.64 2.12 -1.97
N PHE A 22 6.56 3.36 -2.44
CA PHE A 22 5.87 3.76 -3.65
C PHE A 22 6.86 4.37 -4.63
N ARG A 23 6.75 4.01 -5.90
CA ARG A 23 7.39 4.72 -7.00
C ARG A 23 6.50 4.78 -8.22
N LEU A 24 6.73 5.75 -9.07
CA LEU A 24 6.15 5.76 -10.42
C LEU A 24 6.81 4.65 -11.26
N ILE A 25 6.11 4.13 -12.25
CA ILE A 25 6.63 3.07 -13.11
C ILE A 25 7.91 3.55 -13.80
N THR A 26 9.01 2.87 -13.51
CA THR A 26 10.34 3.21 -14.05
C THR A 26 10.41 3.12 -15.57
N ALA A 27 9.70 2.16 -16.18
CA ALA A 27 9.60 2.02 -17.64
C ALA A 27 8.93 3.22 -18.35
N HIS A 28 8.28 4.12 -17.60
CA HIS A 28 7.56 5.28 -18.12
C HIS A 28 8.40 6.57 -18.08
N GLY A 29 9.74 6.44 -18.10
CA GLY A 29 10.67 7.58 -18.22
C GLY A 29 10.99 8.29 -16.91
N ILE A 30 10.78 7.65 -15.76
CA ILE A 30 11.02 8.24 -14.42
C ILE A 30 12.38 7.81 -13.88
N ILE A 31 12.99 8.66 -13.04
CA ILE A 31 14.28 8.46 -12.36
C ILE A 31 14.27 7.13 -11.57
N PRO A 32 15.15 6.17 -11.91
CA PRO A 32 15.34 4.96 -11.11
C PRO A 32 15.68 5.33 -9.66
N ASN A 33 15.08 4.64 -8.69
CA ASN A 33 15.28 4.84 -7.25
C ASN A 33 14.64 6.09 -6.61
N ASN A 34 13.80 6.86 -7.32
CA ASN A 34 12.92 7.82 -6.62
C ASN A 34 11.70 7.09 -6.06
N PHE A 35 11.72 6.83 -4.75
CA PHE A 35 10.59 6.22 -4.04
C PHE A 35 10.36 6.90 -2.69
N ILE A 36 9.13 6.82 -2.21
CA ILE A 36 8.74 7.27 -0.86
C ILE A 36 8.24 6.09 -0.05
N THR A 37 8.48 6.10 1.26
CA THR A 37 7.88 5.12 2.18
C THR A 37 6.68 5.76 2.88
N ARG A 38 5.53 5.07 2.86
CA ARG A 38 4.30 5.49 3.54
C ARG A 38 3.65 4.33 4.26
N ARG A 39 2.83 4.66 5.25
CA ARG A 39 1.90 3.71 5.85
C ARG A 39 0.67 3.59 4.98
N ILE A 40 0.20 2.36 4.79
CA ILE A 40 -1.09 2.07 4.17
C ILE A 40 -1.92 1.17 5.07
N ALA A 41 -3.23 1.39 5.06
CA ALA A 41 -4.21 0.54 5.70
C ALA A 41 -4.12 -0.88 5.13
N ASN A 42 -4.04 -1.89 5.99
CA ASN A 42 -4.39 -3.25 5.63
C ASN A 42 -5.92 -3.39 5.70
N ASP A 43 -6.60 -2.80 4.73
CA ASP A 43 -8.05 -2.80 4.65
C ASP A 43 -8.52 -3.90 3.69
N THR A 44 -9.23 -4.91 4.22
CA THR A 44 -9.78 -6.01 3.41
C THR A 44 -10.96 -5.59 2.53
N GLY A 45 -11.63 -4.48 2.87
CA GLY A 45 -12.78 -3.95 2.14
C GLY A 45 -12.42 -3.06 0.95
N SER A 46 -11.20 -2.54 0.92
CA SER A 46 -10.71 -1.73 -0.21
C SER A 46 -10.15 -2.59 -1.33
N ASP A 47 -10.62 -2.35 -2.56
CA ASP A 47 -10.10 -2.95 -3.79
C ASP A 47 -9.08 -2.04 -4.49
N ILE A 48 -9.06 -0.75 -4.15
CA ILE A 48 -8.26 0.28 -4.82
C ILE A 48 -7.18 0.87 -3.91
N GLN A 49 -5.96 0.98 -4.44
CA GLN A 49 -4.85 1.66 -3.77
C GLN A 49 -5.07 3.17 -3.81
N THR A 50 -4.84 3.85 -2.70
CA THR A 50 -4.84 5.32 -2.67
C THR A 50 -3.41 5.85 -2.71
N ILE A 51 -3.19 6.89 -3.51
CA ILE A 51 -1.98 7.72 -3.47
C ILE A 51 -2.41 9.19 -3.33
N PHE A 52 -1.76 9.94 -2.44
CA PHE A 52 -2.10 11.34 -2.23
C PHE A 52 -1.40 12.27 -3.22
N VAL A 53 -1.93 13.48 -3.39
CA VAL A 53 -1.31 14.48 -4.26
C VAL A 53 0.08 14.84 -3.74
N SER A 54 0.24 15.02 -2.43
CA SER A 54 1.55 15.27 -1.81
C SER A 54 2.56 14.14 -2.03
N ASP A 55 2.10 12.88 -2.13
CA ASP A 55 2.98 11.75 -2.45
C ASP A 55 3.50 11.85 -3.88
N LEU A 56 2.62 12.21 -4.81
CA LEU A 56 2.98 12.40 -6.22
C LEU A 56 3.95 13.55 -6.40
N GLU A 57 3.80 14.63 -5.65
CA GLU A 57 4.76 15.75 -5.63
C GLU A 57 6.15 15.30 -5.19
N HIS A 58 6.25 14.51 -4.11
CA HIS A 58 7.53 13.94 -3.67
C HIS A 58 8.13 12.97 -4.70
N LEU A 59 7.27 12.24 -5.42
CA LEU A 59 7.67 11.37 -6.51
C LEU A 59 7.98 12.11 -7.82
N GLN A 60 7.89 13.45 -7.81
CA GLN A 60 8.11 14.32 -8.96
C GLN A 60 7.23 13.93 -10.16
N TYR A 61 6.00 13.52 -9.86
CA TYR A 61 4.98 13.19 -10.86
C TYR A 61 4.68 14.41 -11.74
N ASN A 62 4.73 14.19 -13.06
CA ASN A 62 4.27 15.16 -14.03
C ASN A 62 3.17 14.53 -14.90
N PRO A 63 1.92 15.01 -14.82
CA PRO A 63 0.80 14.44 -15.58
C PRO A 63 0.93 14.60 -17.10
N GLN A 64 1.79 15.51 -17.59
CA GLN A 64 2.00 15.71 -19.03
C GLN A 64 2.95 14.68 -19.63
N THR A 65 3.86 14.12 -18.83
CA THR A 65 4.90 13.20 -19.29
C THR A 65 4.71 11.77 -18.78
N TYR A 66 3.93 11.57 -17.72
CA TYR A 66 3.73 10.24 -17.16
C TYR A 66 2.74 9.43 -18.00
N VAL A 67 3.25 8.43 -18.72
CA VAL A 67 2.42 7.56 -19.60
C VAL A 67 1.64 6.48 -18.84
N GLY A 68 1.78 6.40 -17.51
CA GLY A 68 1.04 5.45 -16.67
C GLY A 68 -0.36 5.91 -16.24
N ILE A 69 -0.90 6.98 -16.84
CA ILE A 69 -2.26 7.46 -16.56
C ILE A 69 -3.28 6.54 -17.25
N ILE A 70 -4.24 6.00 -16.49
CA ILE A 70 -5.33 5.16 -17.02
C ILE A 70 -6.55 6.00 -17.37
N GLY A 71 -6.86 7.02 -16.55
CA GLY A 71 -8.00 7.91 -16.75
C GLY A 71 -8.95 7.98 -15.55
N PRO A 72 -10.10 8.66 -15.68
CA PRO A 72 -11.05 8.83 -14.58
C PRO A 72 -11.83 7.54 -14.29
N ARG A 73 -12.06 7.26 -13.00
CA ARG A 73 -12.92 6.17 -12.51
C ARG A 73 -13.90 6.69 -11.46
N PRO A 74 -15.18 6.27 -11.51
CA PRO A 74 -16.12 6.47 -10.42
C PRO A 74 -15.76 5.57 -9.23
N ILE A 75 -15.63 6.19 -8.05
CA ILE A 75 -15.35 5.55 -6.77
C ILE A 75 -16.60 5.65 -5.92
N HIS A 76 -17.12 4.50 -5.53
CA HIS A 76 -18.28 4.41 -4.66
C HIS A 76 -17.82 4.50 -3.22
N THR A 77 -18.24 5.56 -2.53
CA THR A 77 -18.02 5.74 -1.10
C THR A 77 -19.36 5.73 -0.37
N PRO A 78 -19.39 5.54 0.95
CA PRO A 78 -20.61 5.68 1.73
C PRO A 78 -21.29 7.05 1.57
N SER A 79 -20.51 8.09 1.24
CA SER A 79 -20.98 9.46 1.03
C SER A 79 -21.43 9.76 -0.41
N GLY A 80 -21.35 8.77 -1.31
CA GLY A 80 -21.73 8.91 -2.72
C GLY A 80 -20.59 8.58 -3.70
N ILE A 81 -20.82 8.87 -4.97
CA ILE A 81 -19.88 8.58 -6.05
C ILE A 81 -18.93 9.77 -6.25
N MET A 82 -17.63 9.49 -6.29
CA MET A 82 -16.60 10.49 -6.57
C MET A 82 -15.78 10.07 -7.79
N ILE A 83 -15.50 10.99 -8.71
CA ILE A 83 -14.59 10.69 -9.83
C ILE A 83 -13.15 10.94 -9.39
N ARG A 84 -12.26 9.99 -9.68
CA ARG A 84 -10.82 10.06 -9.39
C ARG A 84 -10.00 9.60 -10.58
N VAL A 85 -8.85 10.23 -10.80
CA VAL A 85 -7.90 9.77 -11.83
C VAL A 85 -7.18 8.53 -11.33
N GLN A 86 -7.11 7.50 -12.17
CA GLN A 86 -6.32 6.30 -11.96
C GLN A 86 -4.97 6.41 -12.64
N ILE A 87 -3.94 5.98 -11.94
CA ILE A 87 -2.58 5.85 -12.45
C ILE A 87 -2.03 4.48 -12.07
N LEU A 88 -1.09 3.99 -12.86
CA LEU A 88 -0.25 2.86 -12.48
C LEU A 88 0.90 3.34 -11.62
N ILE A 89 1.25 2.57 -10.59
CA ILE A 89 2.42 2.77 -9.74
C ILE A 89 3.07 1.42 -9.43
N GLU A 90 4.30 1.43 -8.94
CA GLU A 90 4.92 0.26 -8.35
C GLU A 90 4.92 0.39 -6.82
N VAL A 91 4.57 -0.71 -6.16
CA VAL A 91 4.50 -0.81 -4.70
C VAL A 91 5.42 -1.93 -4.24
N GLN A 92 6.08 -1.72 -3.10
CA GLN A 92 6.84 -2.75 -2.40
C GLN A 92 6.55 -2.68 -0.91
N ILE A 93 6.10 -3.78 -0.32
CA ILE A 93 5.87 -3.85 1.13
C ILE A 93 7.20 -4.09 1.83
N VAL A 94 7.46 -3.31 2.87
CA VAL A 94 8.69 -3.36 3.68
C VAL A 94 8.39 -3.59 5.15
N ASN A 95 9.34 -4.14 5.88
CA ASN A 95 9.25 -4.27 7.32
C ASN A 95 9.60 -2.93 8.02
N PRO A 96 9.45 -2.82 9.36
CA PRO A 96 9.81 -1.60 10.10
C PRO A 96 11.28 -1.16 10.01
N ARG A 97 12.18 -2.03 9.52
CA ARG A 97 13.59 -1.71 9.27
C ARG A 97 13.85 -1.20 7.85
N GLY A 98 12.81 -1.10 7.02
CA GLY A 98 12.91 -0.74 5.61
C GLY A 98 13.31 -1.89 4.68
N GLU A 99 13.40 -3.13 5.18
CA GLU A 99 13.77 -4.28 4.36
C GLU A 99 12.56 -4.79 3.58
N ALA A 100 12.77 -5.09 2.30
CA ALA A 100 11.73 -5.59 1.41
C ALA A 100 11.16 -6.94 1.86
N ILE A 101 9.83 -7.00 2.00
CA ILE A 101 9.06 -8.23 2.19
C ILE A 101 8.58 -8.77 0.84
N THR A 102 8.20 -7.88 -0.07
CA THR A 102 7.79 -8.23 -1.45
C THR A 102 8.84 -7.75 -2.47
N PRO A 103 8.88 -8.34 -3.68
CA PRO A 103 9.39 -7.60 -4.84
C PRO A 103 8.53 -6.35 -5.09
N TRP A 104 9.00 -5.45 -5.96
CA TRP A 104 8.14 -4.43 -6.55
C TRP A 104 7.06 -5.10 -7.39
N PHE A 105 5.81 -4.65 -7.26
CA PHE A 105 4.69 -5.10 -8.07
C PHE A 105 3.88 -3.90 -8.55
N VAL A 106 3.25 -4.04 -9.72
CA VAL A 106 2.44 -2.99 -10.32
C VAL A 106 1.07 -2.97 -9.67
N GLN A 107 0.56 -1.78 -9.40
CA GLN A 107 -0.77 -1.57 -8.87
C GLN A 107 -1.44 -0.34 -9.49
N ILE A 108 -2.75 -0.41 -9.67
CA ILE A 108 -3.57 0.74 -10.02
C ILE A 108 -3.88 1.51 -8.74
N ALA A 109 -3.58 2.80 -8.72
CA ALA A 109 -3.92 3.69 -7.64
C ALA A 109 -4.82 4.84 -8.12
N ILE A 110 -5.67 5.33 -7.21
CA ILE A 110 -6.43 6.57 -7.41
C ILE A 110 -5.71 7.75 -6.79
N VAL A 111 -5.63 8.84 -7.54
CA VAL A 111 -5.08 10.11 -7.07
C VAL A 111 -6.12 10.79 -6.17
N THR A 112 -5.81 10.93 -4.89
CA THR A 112 -6.72 11.50 -3.90
C THR A 112 -6.14 12.78 -3.29
N PRO A 113 -6.90 13.88 -3.18
CA PRO A 113 -6.45 15.07 -2.48
C PRO A 113 -6.12 14.77 -1.01
N ASP A 114 -5.05 15.36 -0.50
CA ASP A 114 -4.72 15.32 0.90
C ASP A 114 -5.84 15.96 1.74
N ALA A 115 -6.28 15.29 2.80
CA ALA A 115 -7.17 15.86 3.79
C ALA A 115 -6.91 15.27 5.19
N PRO A 116 -7.16 16.04 6.26
CA PRO A 116 -6.99 15.56 7.63
C PRO A 116 -7.80 14.29 7.90
N GLY A 117 -7.19 13.32 8.57
CA GLY A 117 -7.83 12.06 8.95
C GLY A 117 -7.97 11.03 7.83
N LEU A 118 -7.55 11.33 6.59
CA LEU A 118 -7.53 10.33 5.53
C LEU A 118 -6.37 9.35 5.69
N VAL A 119 -6.65 8.08 5.42
CA VAL A 119 -5.66 7.00 5.39
C VAL A 119 -5.45 6.55 3.94
N ARG A 120 -4.22 6.17 3.60
CA ARG A 120 -3.94 5.52 2.31
C ARG A 120 -4.45 4.09 2.36
N LEU A 121 -5.42 3.78 1.51
CA LEU A 121 -5.99 2.44 1.41
C LEU A 121 -5.05 1.52 0.64
N SER A 122 -4.93 0.26 1.05
CA SER A 122 -4.30 -0.78 0.22
C SER A 122 -5.26 -1.26 -0.85
N GLY A 123 -4.82 -1.36 -2.10
CA GLY A 123 -5.60 -2.09 -3.10
C GLY A 123 -5.35 -3.60 -3.06
N GLU A 124 -6.03 -4.33 -3.94
CA GLU A 124 -6.07 -5.80 -3.90
C GLU A 124 -4.72 -6.51 -4.15
N ALA A 125 -3.82 -5.92 -4.95
CA ALA A 125 -2.62 -6.60 -5.45
C ALA A 125 -1.69 -7.08 -4.32
N MET A 126 -1.62 -6.37 -3.20
CA MET A 126 -0.82 -6.79 -2.04
C MET A 126 -1.18 -8.21 -1.55
N ARG A 127 -2.45 -8.61 -1.66
CA ARG A 127 -2.96 -9.90 -1.15
C ARG A 127 -2.54 -11.10 -2.02
N SER A 128 -2.12 -10.88 -3.26
CA SER A 128 -1.55 -11.95 -4.09
C SER A 128 -0.07 -12.21 -3.78
N HIS A 129 0.57 -11.32 -3.00
CA HIS A 129 1.99 -11.40 -2.67
C HIS A 129 2.27 -11.81 -1.21
N LEU A 130 1.28 -11.69 -0.33
CA LEU A 130 1.47 -11.80 1.11
C LEU A 130 0.37 -12.62 1.77
N PHE A 131 0.78 -13.37 2.79
CA PHE A 131 -0.13 -13.92 3.78
C PHE A 131 -0.22 -12.95 4.96
N PHE A 132 -1.38 -12.93 5.62
CA PHE A 132 -1.67 -12.11 6.79
C PHE A 132 -2.20 -12.99 7.93
N ALA A 133 -1.85 -12.66 9.17
CA ALA A 133 -2.46 -13.24 10.36
C ALA A 133 -2.49 -12.23 11.50
N THR A 134 -3.56 -12.21 12.28
CA THR A 134 -3.69 -11.34 13.45
C THR A 134 -3.45 -12.14 14.73
N ALA A 135 -2.73 -11.54 15.68
CA ALA A 135 -2.56 -12.12 17.00
C ALA A 135 -3.89 -12.14 17.78
N PRO A 136 -4.05 -13.02 18.78
CA PRO A 136 -5.15 -12.93 19.74
C PRO A 136 -5.29 -11.51 20.30
N GLY A 137 -6.52 -11.02 20.42
CA GLY A 137 -6.80 -9.64 20.83
C GLY A 137 -6.50 -8.58 19.77
N ASN A 138 -6.19 -8.97 18.53
CA ASN A 138 -5.96 -8.08 17.37
C ASN A 138 -4.80 -7.08 17.52
N GLY A 139 -3.89 -7.28 18.48
CA GLY A 139 -2.83 -6.31 18.79
C GLY A 139 -1.68 -6.25 17.77
N ILE A 140 -1.45 -7.34 17.03
CA ILE A 140 -0.34 -7.46 16.06
C ILE A 140 -0.85 -8.08 14.76
N LEU A 141 -0.48 -7.48 13.63
CA LEU A 141 -0.59 -8.05 12.30
C LEU A 141 0.75 -8.65 11.87
N TYR A 142 0.78 -9.96 11.66
CA TYR A 142 1.89 -10.69 11.05
C TYR A 142 1.71 -10.76 9.55
N VAL A 143 2.79 -10.49 8.83
CA VAL A 143 2.81 -10.44 7.36
C VAL A 143 4.01 -11.24 6.87
N ALA A 144 3.81 -12.15 5.92
CA ALA A 144 4.92 -12.90 5.32
C ALA A 144 4.63 -13.32 3.88
N LYS A 145 5.70 -13.44 3.08
CA LYS A 145 5.61 -13.93 1.69
C LYS A 145 5.21 -15.41 1.58
N LYS A 146 5.51 -16.22 2.61
CA LYS A 146 5.19 -17.65 2.64
C LYS A 146 4.45 -17.98 3.93
N LYS A 147 3.47 -18.89 3.85
CA LYS A 147 2.68 -19.36 5.00
C LYS A 147 3.54 -19.83 6.19
N ASN A 148 4.61 -20.59 5.93
CA ASN A 148 5.52 -21.06 6.99
C ASN A 148 6.20 -19.91 7.75
N GLY A 149 6.39 -18.76 7.10
CA GLY A 149 6.91 -17.55 7.75
C GLY A 149 5.95 -17.00 8.80
N ILE A 150 4.64 -17.07 8.57
CA ILE A 150 3.62 -16.72 9.57
C ILE A 150 3.61 -17.74 10.69
N VAL A 151 3.53 -19.04 10.37
CA VAL A 151 3.37 -20.10 11.38
C VAL A 151 4.52 -20.07 12.39
N SER A 152 5.75 -19.80 11.95
CA SER A 152 6.92 -19.66 12.84
C SER A 152 6.86 -18.47 13.82
N ARG A 153 5.89 -17.57 13.66
CA ARG A 153 5.75 -16.33 14.43
C ARG A 153 4.49 -16.27 15.28
N LEU A 154 3.55 -17.19 15.05
CA LEU A 154 2.37 -17.27 15.89
C LEU A 154 2.75 -17.80 17.28
N PRO A 155 2.17 -17.25 18.36
CA PRO A 155 2.36 -17.81 19.68
C PRO A 155 1.86 -19.26 19.68
N VAL A 156 2.67 -20.17 20.22
CA VAL A 156 2.22 -21.54 20.49
C VAL A 156 1.31 -21.45 21.71
N VAL A 157 0.06 -21.89 21.54
CA VAL A 157 -0.92 -22.00 22.63
C VAL A 157 -0.74 -23.36 23.30
#